data_AF-A0AAU6YBP4-F1
#
_entry.id   AF-A0AAU6YBP4-F1
#
_cell.length_a   1.000
_cell.length_b   1.000
_cell.length_c   1.000
_cell.angle_alpha   90.00
_cell.angle_beta   90.00
_cell.angle_gamma   90.00
#
_symmetry.space_group_name_H-M   'P 1'
#
loop_
_entity.id
_entity.type
_entity.pdbx_description
1 polymer ?
#
loop_
_entity_poly.entity_id
_entity_poly.type
_entity_poly.pdbx_seq_one_letter_code
_entity_poly.pdbx_strand_id
1 'polypeptide(L)'
;MNIKQWIAMGMALGCSTAVFANTTDVIVSGVIKPSACTPSLSGGGTFDFGVITAAELREDRVTRFKSQPQQLAVNCGAPTRFALRGVDGRADSNMLPSNVTFGLGTNDLDQRIGAYFLQGIGSSVVVDGNSSVTRLITADSGKSWAPDSNSINFSLYNGKEGHFHGFAVDAQIPTAIKQLTADLQVDMSISALKNLTVTDDITIDGASTIEVSYL
;
A
#
# COMPACT_ATOMS: atom_id res chain seq x y z
N MET A 1 -45.92 44.60 77.34
CA MET A 1 -47.32 44.44 77.82
C MET A 1 -48.16 44.12 76.59
N ASN A 2 -48.23 42.88 76.13
CA ASN A 2 -49.22 41.82 76.44
C ASN A 2 -49.29 41.01 75.11
N ILE A 3 -49.54 39.72 74.99
CA ILE A 3 -49.94 38.67 75.91
C ILE A 3 -49.62 37.33 75.22
N LYS A 4 -49.43 36.30 76.05
CA LYS A 4 -49.22 34.88 75.74
C LYS A 4 -50.18 34.31 74.70
N GLN A 5 -49.70 33.38 73.87
CA GLN A 5 -50.44 32.13 73.63
C GLN A 5 -49.51 30.98 73.23
N TRP A 6 -49.69 29.87 73.93
CA TRP A 6 -48.98 28.60 73.83
C TRP A 6 -49.61 27.74 72.73
N ILE A 7 -48.80 27.05 71.93
CA ILE A 7 -49.23 25.87 71.17
C ILE A 7 -48.24 24.75 71.42
N ALA A 8 -48.81 23.61 71.79
CA ALA A 8 -48.16 22.40 72.24
C ALA A 8 -47.79 21.46 71.07
N MET A 9 -46.79 20.63 71.34
CA MET A 9 -46.70 19.20 71.02
C MET A 9 -46.92 18.76 69.55
N GLY A 10 -45.84 18.27 68.94
CA GLY A 10 -45.89 17.47 67.72
C GLY A 10 -44.51 16.97 67.31
N MET A 11 -43.93 16.03 68.07
CA MET A 11 -42.72 15.34 67.66
C MET A 11 -43.07 14.32 66.57
N ALA A 12 -43.01 14.75 65.31
CA ALA A 12 -43.10 13.86 64.16
C ALA A 12 -41.72 13.25 63.90
N LEU A 13 -41.54 11.99 64.27
CA LEU A 13 -40.46 11.13 63.79
C LEU A 13 -40.67 10.91 62.28
N GLY A 14 -40.18 11.85 61.46
CA GLY A 14 -40.06 11.68 60.03
C GLY A 14 -38.96 10.67 59.74
N CYS A 15 -39.33 9.41 59.55
CA CYS A 15 -38.44 8.40 59.00
C CYS A 15 -38.08 8.86 57.58
N SER A 16 -36.89 9.43 57.39
CA SER A 16 -36.37 9.71 56.06
C SER A 16 -36.14 8.35 55.39
N THR A 17 -37.09 7.93 54.54
CA THR A 17 -36.86 6.80 53.64
C THR A 17 -35.71 7.20 52.73
N ALA A 18 -34.56 6.55 52.87
CA ALA A 18 -33.49 6.67 51.90
C ALA A 18 -34.05 6.30 50.52
N VAL A 19 -34.21 7.28 49.64
CA VAL A 19 -34.54 7.03 48.24
C VAL A 19 -33.27 6.46 47.61
N PHE A 20 -33.22 5.13 47.44
CA PHE A 20 -32.19 4.52 46.60
C PHE A 20 -32.45 4.93 45.16
N ALA A 21 -31.63 5.83 44.64
CA ALA A 21 -31.58 6.10 43.21
C ALA A 21 -30.89 4.91 42.53
N ASN A 22 -31.66 4.09 41.82
CA ASN A 22 -31.10 3.02 41.00
C ASN A 22 -30.42 3.65 39.78
N THR A 23 -29.10 3.60 39.76
CA THR A 23 -28.30 3.95 38.58
C THR A 23 -28.11 2.70 37.72
N THR A 24 -28.18 2.87 36.40
CA THR A 24 -27.87 1.81 35.43
C THR A 24 -26.67 2.23 34.61
N ASP A 25 -25.81 1.30 34.26
CA ASP A 25 -24.66 1.58 33.44
C ASP A 25 -25.05 1.69 31.97
N VAL A 26 -24.57 2.76 31.31
CA VAL A 26 -24.68 2.93 29.86
C VAL A 26 -23.31 2.68 29.26
N ILE A 27 -23.19 1.60 28.48
CA ILE A 27 -21.96 1.26 27.78
C ILE A 27 -22.14 1.59 26.30
N VAL A 28 -21.39 2.59 25.84
CA VAL A 28 -21.29 2.95 24.42
C VAL A 28 -19.97 2.42 23.89
N SER A 29 -20.04 1.49 22.95
CA SER A 29 -18.86 0.93 22.28
C SER A 29 -19.03 0.98 20.76
N GLY A 30 -17.96 1.30 20.05
CA GLY A 30 -17.91 1.25 18.59
C GLY A 30 -16.47 1.29 18.10
N VAL A 31 -16.24 0.80 16.88
CA VAL A 31 -14.96 0.89 16.19
C VAL A 31 -15.18 1.63 14.88
N ILE A 32 -14.54 2.78 14.70
CA ILE A 32 -14.52 3.50 13.43
C ILE A 32 -13.36 2.93 12.62
N LYS A 33 -13.65 2.24 11.52
CA LYS A 33 -12.63 1.86 10.53
C LYS A 33 -12.37 3.05 9.61
N PRO A 34 -11.10 3.43 9.34
CA PRO A 34 -10.82 4.46 8.34
C PRO A 34 -11.37 4.00 6.98
N SER A 35 -11.65 4.98 6.11
CA SER A 35 -11.96 4.69 4.71
C SER A 35 -10.77 3.95 4.10
N ALA A 36 -10.92 2.65 3.87
CA ALA A 36 -9.86 1.87 3.25
C ALA A 36 -9.67 2.34 1.81
N CYS A 37 -8.42 2.56 1.43
CA CYS A 37 -8.02 2.72 0.05
C CYS A 37 -7.83 1.32 -0.55
N THR A 38 -8.45 1.08 -1.71
CA THR A 38 -8.39 -0.21 -2.40
C THR A 38 -7.59 -0.05 -3.70
N PRO A 39 -6.42 -0.70 -3.83
CA PRO A 39 -5.71 -0.77 -5.09
C PRO A 39 -6.38 -1.76 -6.05
N SER A 40 -6.30 -1.46 -7.35
CA SER A 40 -6.77 -2.33 -8.43
C SER A 40 -5.94 -2.10 -9.69
N LEU A 41 -5.83 -3.13 -10.53
CA LEU A 41 -5.16 -3.06 -11.83
C LEU A 41 -6.18 -3.39 -12.92
N SER A 42 -6.22 -2.58 -13.99
CA SER A 42 -7.22 -2.72 -15.05
C SER A 42 -7.23 -4.08 -15.75
N GLY A 43 -6.08 -4.78 -15.79
CA GLY A 43 -5.95 -6.15 -16.32
C GLY A 43 -5.97 -7.24 -15.25
N GLY A 44 -6.48 -6.94 -14.05
CA GLY A 44 -6.57 -7.90 -12.95
C GLY A 44 -5.23 -8.27 -12.29
N GLY A 45 -4.14 -7.59 -12.65
CA GLY A 45 -2.80 -7.83 -12.11
C GLY A 45 -2.00 -8.92 -12.84
N THR A 46 -2.54 -9.49 -13.91
CA THR A 46 -1.82 -10.48 -14.73
C THR A 46 -1.06 -9.78 -15.85
N PHE A 47 0.27 -9.84 -15.81
CA PHE A 47 1.15 -9.37 -16.89
C PHE A 47 1.71 -10.57 -17.65
N ASP A 48 1.03 -10.95 -18.73
CA ASP A 48 1.41 -12.10 -19.56
C ASP A 48 2.44 -11.69 -20.62
N PHE A 49 3.54 -12.43 -20.68
CA PHE A 49 4.63 -12.27 -21.66
C PHE A 49 4.54 -13.30 -22.80
N GLY A 50 3.54 -14.18 -22.77
CA GLY A 50 3.39 -15.27 -23.72
C GLY A 50 4.53 -16.28 -23.62
N VAL A 51 4.81 -16.92 -24.75
CA VAL A 51 5.90 -17.90 -24.86
C VAL A 51 7.19 -17.17 -25.20
N ILE A 52 8.19 -17.31 -24.33
CA ILE A 52 9.56 -16.87 -24.58
C ILE A 52 10.39 -18.12 -24.91
N THR A 53 10.93 -18.16 -26.12
CA THR A 53 11.76 -19.27 -26.58
C THR A 53 13.22 -19.10 -26.14
N ALA A 54 13.95 -20.21 -26.00
CA ALA A 54 15.38 -20.17 -25.68
C ALA A 54 16.20 -19.37 -26.71
N ALA A 55 15.76 -19.32 -27.97
CA ALA A 55 16.41 -18.55 -29.03
C ALA A 55 16.30 -17.02 -28.83
N GLU A 56 15.32 -16.55 -28.06
CA GLU A 56 15.18 -15.14 -27.68
C GLU A 56 16.06 -14.78 -26.47
N LEU A 57 16.56 -15.79 -25.75
CA LEU A 57 17.43 -15.61 -24.60
C LEU A 57 18.88 -15.43 -25.04
N ARG A 58 19.62 -14.64 -24.25
CA ARG A 58 21.02 -14.33 -24.51
C ARG A 58 21.92 -15.26 -23.72
N GLU A 59 22.99 -15.70 -24.35
CA GLU A 59 23.92 -16.64 -23.74
C GLU A 59 24.69 -16.06 -22.56
N ASP A 60 25.14 -14.81 -22.69
CA ASP A 60 26.18 -14.22 -21.85
C ASP A 60 25.70 -13.11 -20.90
N ARG A 61 24.49 -12.60 -21.11
CA ARG A 61 23.89 -11.46 -20.39
C ARG A 61 22.38 -11.63 -20.24
N VAL A 62 21.77 -10.83 -19.38
CA VAL A 62 20.32 -10.84 -19.18
C VAL A 62 19.55 -10.44 -20.45
N THR A 63 18.40 -11.06 -20.69
CA THR A 63 17.43 -10.64 -21.71
C THR A 63 16.31 -9.84 -21.05
N ARG A 64 15.95 -8.69 -21.62
CA ARG A 64 14.94 -7.79 -21.05
C ARG A 64 13.66 -7.80 -21.88
N PHE A 65 12.53 -7.82 -21.19
CA PHE A 65 11.19 -7.78 -21.77
C PHE A 65 10.35 -6.74 -21.04
N LYS A 66 9.40 -6.13 -21.73
CA LYS A 66 8.46 -5.16 -21.15
C LYS A 66 7.03 -5.55 -21.47
N SER A 67 6.18 -5.56 -20.45
CA SER A 67 4.75 -5.80 -20.64
C SER A 67 4.07 -4.59 -21.30
N GLN A 68 2.83 -4.77 -21.77
CA GLN A 68 1.96 -3.61 -21.92
C GLN A 68 1.62 -3.02 -20.54
N PRO A 69 1.48 -1.69 -20.39
CA PRO A 69 1.08 -1.11 -19.12
C PRO A 69 -0.37 -1.48 -18.75
N GLN A 70 -0.63 -1.62 -17.46
CA GLN A 70 -1.98 -1.66 -16.88
C GLN A 70 -2.19 -0.43 -16.02
N GLN A 71 -3.39 0.12 -16.01
CA GLN A 71 -3.69 1.23 -15.13
C GLN A 71 -3.84 0.70 -13.69
N LEU A 72 -2.97 1.17 -12.80
CA LEU A 72 -3.15 1.10 -11.36
C LEU A 72 -4.12 2.20 -10.95
N ALA A 73 -5.16 1.83 -10.19
CA ALA A 73 -6.06 2.77 -9.53
C ALA A 73 -6.12 2.47 -8.04
N VAL A 74 -5.98 3.50 -7.20
CA VAL A 74 -6.19 3.42 -5.75
C VAL A 74 -7.35 4.32 -5.39
N ASN A 75 -8.44 3.74 -4.89
CA ASN A 75 -9.67 4.44 -4.58
C ASN A 75 -9.95 4.39 -3.08
N CYS A 76 -10.12 5.55 -2.44
CA CYS A 76 -10.38 5.71 -1.02
C CYS A 76 -11.80 6.25 -0.78
N GLY A 77 -12.47 5.79 0.27
CA GLY A 77 -13.81 6.28 0.64
C GLY A 77 -13.86 7.76 1.07
N ALA A 78 -12.75 8.29 1.60
CA ALA A 78 -12.58 9.68 2.00
C ALA A 78 -11.15 10.17 1.67
N PRO A 79 -10.90 11.49 1.62
CA PRO A 79 -9.55 12.02 1.41
C PRO A 79 -8.58 11.45 2.44
N THR A 80 -7.56 10.72 1.98
CA THR A 80 -6.65 9.95 2.84
C THR A 80 -5.21 10.18 2.41
N ARG A 81 -4.30 10.36 3.38
CA ARG A 81 -2.86 10.37 3.11
C ARG A 81 -2.37 8.94 3.10
N PHE A 82 -1.76 8.53 2.00
CA PHE A 82 -1.17 7.20 1.88
C PHE A 82 0.09 7.22 1.03
N ALA A 83 0.83 6.12 1.10
CA ALA A 83 1.98 5.83 0.27
C ALA A 83 1.91 4.39 -0.25
N LEU A 84 2.65 4.10 -1.32
CA LEU A 84 2.67 2.80 -1.99
C LEU A 84 4.04 2.14 -1.90
N ARG A 85 4.03 0.82 -1.78
CA ARG A 85 5.19 -0.04 -2.04
C ARG A 85 4.74 -1.37 -2.63
N GLY A 86 5.66 -2.11 -3.20
CA GLY A 86 5.46 -3.52 -3.54
C GLY A 86 5.99 -4.44 -2.44
N VAL A 87 5.47 -5.65 -2.40
CA VAL A 87 6.00 -6.76 -1.60
C VAL A 87 6.12 -7.99 -2.47
N ASP A 88 7.33 -8.53 -2.55
CA ASP A 88 7.64 -9.72 -3.33
C ASP A 88 7.24 -11.00 -2.61
N GLY A 89 6.41 -11.81 -3.26
CA GLY A 89 6.02 -13.15 -2.81
C GLY A 89 6.99 -14.25 -3.25
N ARG A 90 8.09 -13.88 -3.93
CA ARG A 90 9.12 -14.76 -4.50
C ARG A 90 10.54 -14.24 -4.22
N ALA A 91 10.74 -13.55 -3.11
CA ALA A 91 11.99 -12.87 -2.77
C ALA A 91 13.24 -13.75 -2.86
N ASP A 92 13.15 -15.02 -2.44
CA ASP A 92 14.27 -15.97 -2.44
C ASP A 92 14.80 -16.30 -3.85
N SER A 93 13.94 -16.11 -4.86
CA SER A 93 14.26 -16.38 -6.28
C SER A 93 14.78 -15.15 -7.04
N ASN A 94 14.88 -13.98 -6.40
CA ASN A 94 15.29 -12.75 -7.06
C ASN A 94 16.76 -12.84 -7.53
N MET A 95 16.98 -12.86 -8.84
CA MET A 95 18.31 -12.97 -9.44
C MET A 95 19.14 -11.67 -9.32
N LEU A 96 18.49 -10.52 -9.15
CA LEU A 96 19.13 -9.21 -8.99
C LEU A 96 18.67 -8.53 -7.70
N PRO A 97 19.01 -9.05 -6.50
CA PRO A 97 18.50 -8.51 -5.25
C PRO A 97 18.76 -7.01 -5.10
N SER A 98 17.69 -6.24 -4.95
CA SER A 98 17.73 -4.80 -4.75
C SER A 98 16.45 -4.35 -4.06
N ASN A 99 16.38 -3.08 -3.70
CA ASN A 99 15.19 -2.52 -3.04
C ASN A 99 13.99 -2.33 -3.98
N VAL A 100 14.09 -2.68 -5.27
CA VAL A 100 13.06 -2.40 -6.29
C VAL A 100 12.87 -3.55 -7.30
N THR A 101 13.53 -4.70 -7.08
CA THR A 101 13.43 -5.88 -7.93
C THR A 101 12.67 -6.98 -7.21
N PHE A 102 11.94 -7.78 -7.98
CA PHE A 102 11.06 -8.85 -7.53
C PHE A 102 11.46 -10.17 -8.21
N GLY A 103 11.31 -11.31 -7.56
CA GLY A 103 11.72 -12.62 -8.08
C GLY A 103 10.75 -13.26 -9.07
N LEU A 104 11.27 -14.08 -9.99
CA LEU A 104 10.48 -14.78 -11.02
C LEU A 104 10.39 -16.30 -10.83
N GLY A 105 10.80 -16.80 -9.65
CA GLY A 105 10.90 -18.23 -9.37
C GLY A 105 12.24 -18.84 -9.79
N THR A 106 12.35 -20.14 -9.54
CA THR A 106 13.49 -20.98 -9.95
C THR A 106 13.01 -22.09 -10.89
N ASN A 107 13.93 -22.63 -11.70
CA ASN A 107 13.66 -23.86 -12.43
C ASN A 107 13.88 -25.09 -11.52
N ASP A 108 13.67 -26.30 -12.06
CA ASP A 108 13.84 -27.56 -11.32
C ASP A 108 15.28 -27.82 -10.84
N LEU A 109 16.26 -27.05 -11.33
CA LEU A 109 17.66 -27.09 -10.90
C LEU A 109 18.00 -26.00 -9.87
N ASP A 110 16.98 -25.35 -9.31
CA ASP A 110 17.09 -24.24 -8.36
C ASP A 110 17.83 -23.00 -8.92
N GLN A 111 17.88 -22.87 -10.25
CA GLN A 111 18.47 -21.71 -10.91
C GLN A 111 17.42 -20.60 -10.99
N ARG A 112 17.80 -19.40 -10.53
CA ARG A 112 16.93 -18.23 -10.56
C ARG A 112 16.61 -17.83 -11.99
N ILE A 113 15.33 -17.83 -12.33
CA ILE A 113 14.84 -17.53 -13.68
C ILE A 113 15.16 -16.08 -14.04
N GLY A 114 15.03 -15.16 -13.07
CA GLY A 114 15.33 -13.77 -13.28
C GLY A 114 14.78 -12.86 -12.19
N ALA A 115 14.51 -11.62 -12.56
CA ALA A 115 13.89 -10.62 -11.71
C ALA A 115 13.05 -9.65 -12.54
N TYR A 116 12.09 -8.97 -11.92
CA TYR A 116 11.32 -7.92 -12.57
C TYR A 116 11.21 -6.65 -11.71
N PHE A 117 10.83 -5.55 -12.35
CA PHE A 117 10.50 -4.29 -11.72
C PHE A 117 9.01 -4.00 -11.91
N LEU A 118 8.36 -3.50 -10.86
CA LEU A 118 7.07 -2.83 -10.98
C LEU A 118 7.33 -1.34 -11.28
N GLN A 119 7.31 -0.96 -12.55
CA GLN A 119 7.59 0.41 -12.99
C GLN A 119 6.30 1.20 -13.22
N GLY A 120 6.09 2.27 -12.45
CA GLY A 120 5.09 3.26 -12.76
C GLY A 120 5.61 4.29 -13.75
N ILE A 121 4.75 4.71 -14.68
CA ILE A 121 5.02 5.75 -15.67
C ILE A 121 4.67 7.10 -15.05
N GLY A 122 5.63 8.02 -14.98
CA GLY A 122 5.46 9.28 -14.26
C GLY A 122 4.48 10.25 -14.87
N SER A 123 4.50 10.34 -16.20
CA SER A 123 3.61 11.24 -16.94
C SER A 123 2.15 10.80 -16.92
N SER A 124 1.83 9.57 -16.49
CA SER A 124 0.45 9.07 -16.39
C SER A 124 -0.15 9.19 -14.98
N VAL A 125 0.62 9.72 -14.01
CA VAL A 125 0.11 9.89 -12.65
C VAL A 125 -0.94 10.99 -12.61
N VAL A 126 -2.13 10.65 -12.12
CA VAL A 126 -3.24 11.59 -11.89
C VAL A 126 -3.77 11.38 -10.48
N VAL A 127 -4.00 12.48 -9.77
CA VAL A 127 -4.51 12.49 -8.40
C VAL A 127 -5.75 13.38 -8.33
N ASP A 128 -6.89 12.80 -7.95
CA ASP A 128 -8.19 13.51 -7.87
C ASP A 128 -8.51 14.36 -9.12
N GLY A 129 -8.10 13.87 -10.30
CA GLY A 129 -8.27 14.55 -11.59
C GLY A 129 -7.17 15.55 -11.97
N ASN A 130 -6.17 15.78 -11.10
CA ASN A 130 -5.02 16.64 -11.37
C ASN A 130 -3.82 15.83 -11.90
N SER A 131 -3.25 16.24 -13.04
CA SER A 131 -2.06 15.63 -13.66
C SER A 131 -0.74 16.32 -13.27
N SER A 132 -0.79 17.48 -12.62
CA SER A 132 0.38 18.13 -12.04
C SER A 132 0.65 17.56 -10.64
N VAL A 133 1.20 16.35 -10.62
CA VAL A 133 1.46 15.59 -9.39
C VAL A 133 2.95 15.57 -9.10
N THR A 134 3.31 15.95 -7.87
CA THR A 134 4.66 15.72 -7.34
C THR A 134 4.71 14.31 -6.79
N ARG A 135 5.59 13.47 -7.37
CA ARG A 135 5.94 12.17 -6.79
C ARG A 135 6.98 12.36 -5.70
N LEU A 136 6.78 11.67 -4.60
CA LEU A 136 7.62 11.77 -3.42
C LEU A 136 8.13 10.39 -3.04
N ILE A 137 9.31 10.34 -2.44
CA ILE A 137 9.87 9.15 -1.83
C ILE A 137 10.18 9.42 -0.36
N THR A 138 10.10 8.37 0.45
CA THR A 138 10.54 8.36 1.85
C THR A 138 11.43 7.14 2.07
N ALA A 139 12.30 7.23 3.08
CA ALA A 139 13.16 6.14 3.54
C ALA A 139 13.06 5.93 5.07
N ASP A 140 12.15 6.66 5.74
CA ASP A 140 12.02 6.72 7.20
C ASP A 140 10.57 6.56 7.68
N SER A 141 9.78 5.80 6.92
CA SER A 141 8.36 5.53 7.19
C SER A 141 7.49 6.79 7.15
N GLY A 142 7.78 7.71 6.23
CA GLY A 142 6.97 8.89 5.99
C GLY A 142 7.21 10.06 6.95
N LYS A 143 8.27 10.01 7.76
CA LYS A 143 8.67 11.12 8.65
C LYS A 143 9.27 12.28 7.85
N SER A 144 9.98 11.96 6.77
CA SER A 144 10.48 12.92 5.78
C SER A 144 10.19 12.46 4.36
N TRP A 145 10.09 13.45 3.47
CA TRP A 145 9.75 13.27 2.06
C TRP A 145 10.70 14.08 1.20
N ALA A 146 11.09 13.50 0.07
CA ALA A 146 11.83 14.18 -0.98
C ALA A 146 11.14 13.94 -2.32
N PRO A 147 11.21 14.88 -3.28
CA PRO A 147 10.79 14.62 -4.66
C PRO A 147 11.51 13.40 -5.23
N ASP A 148 10.78 12.55 -5.95
CA ASP A 148 11.41 11.52 -6.76
C ASP A 148 12.25 12.20 -7.86
N SER A 149 13.57 11.97 -7.79
CA SER A 149 14.55 12.55 -8.71
C SER A 149 14.43 12.04 -10.15
N ASN A 150 13.81 10.86 -10.36
CA ASN A 150 13.52 10.39 -11.70
C ASN A 150 12.22 11.05 -12.17
N SER A 151 12.23 11.73 -13.32
CA SER A 151 11.04 12.38 -13.87
C SER A 151 10.24 11.48 -14.83
N ILE A 152 10.85 10.39 -15.31
CA ILE A 152 10.26 9.53 -16.34
C ILE A 152 9.47 8.41 -15.68
N ASN A 153 10.14 7.54 -14.92
CA ASN A 153 9.53 6.35 -14.31
C ASN A 153 9.88 6.28 -12.83
N PHE A 154 9.10 5.52 -12.07
CA PHE A 154 9.38 5.19 -10.68
C PHE A 154 9.25 3.69 -10.48
N SER A 155 10.19 3.07 -9.78
CA SER A 155 10.08 1.64 -9.44
C SER A 155 9.57 1.51 -8.02
N LEU A 156 8.49 0.75 -7.82
CA LEU A 156 7.99 0.50 -6.48
C LEU A 156 9.06 -0.19 -5.64
N TYR A 157 9.24 0.27 -4.41
CA TYR A 157 10.13 -0.40 -3.47
C TYR A 157 9.60 -1.79 -3.17
N ASN A 158 10.46 -2.80 -3.15
CA ASN A 158 10.17 -4.16 -2.75
C ASN A 158 10.47 -4.36 -1.27
N GLY A 159 9.45 -4.42 -0.41
CA GLY A 159 9.53 -4.95 0.96
C GLY A 159 10.47 -4.23 1.93
N LYS A 160 11.22 -3.21 1.49
CA LYS A 160 12.16 -2.48 2.32
C LYS A 160 11.41 -1.62 3.33
N GLU A 161 11.71 -1.85 4.60
CA GLU A 161 11.10 -1.09 5.69
C GLU A 161 11.37 0.41 5.53
N GLY A 162 10.34 1.21 5.80
CA GLY A 162 10.39 2.67 5.72
C GLY A 162 10.45 3.28 4.33
N HIS A 163 10.49 2.48 3.26
CA HIS A 163 10.58 3.00 1.89
C HIS A 163 9.24 2.94 1.18
N PHE A 164 8.75 4.11 0.75
CA PHE A 164 7.44 4.24 0.09
C PHE A 164 7.46 5.34 -0.97
N HIS A 165 6.51 5.25 -1.90
CA HIS A 165 6.16 6.30 -2.86
C HIS A 165 4.92 7.05 -2.40
N GLY A 166 5.02 8.37 -2.29
CA GLY A 166 3.92 9.27 -1.96
C GLY A 166 3.57 10.17 -3.13
N PHE A 167 2.39 10.76 -3.08
CA PHE A 167 1.86 11.61 -4.16
C PHE A 167 1.27 12.89 -3.57
N ALA A 168 1.58 14.02 -4.19
CA ALA A 168 1.18 15.32 -3.71
C ALA A 168 0.72 16.24 -4.85
N VAL A 169 -0.28 17.07 -4.56
CA VAL A 169 -0.71 18.19 -5.41
C VAL A 169 -0.34 19.49 -4.69
N ASP A 170 0.45 20.35 -5.35
CA ASP A 170 0.89 21.65 -4.82
C ASP A 170 1.53 21.59 -3.41
N ALA A 171 2.18 20.47 -3.06
CA ALA A 171 2.77 20.25 -1.75
C ALA A 171 4.05 19.40 -1.83
N GLN A 172 4.85 19.42 -0.76
CA GLN A 172 6.11 18.67 -0.62
C GLN A 172 5.98 17.45 0.32
N ILE A 173 4.76 17.15 0.74
CA ILE A 173 4.39 15.96 1.52
C ILE A 173 3.12 15.37 0.92
N PRO A 174 2.84 14.06 1.08
CA PRO A 174 1.66 13.45 0.51
C PRO A 174 0.37 14.16 0.92
N THR A 175 -0.43 14.53 -0.07
CA THR A 175 -1.73 15.18 0.16
C THR A 175 -2.78 14.13 0.52
N ALA A 176 -3.84 14.56 1.20
CA ALA A 176 -4.99 13.68 1.42
C ALA A 176 -5.77 13.58 0.11
N ILE A 177 -5.86 12.38 -0.48
CA ILE A 177 -6.41 12.17 -1.83
C ILE A 177 -7.48 11.08 -1.81
N LYS A 178 -8.44 11.11 -2.75
CA LYS A 178 -9.48 10.07 -2.87
C LYS A 178 -9.18 9.08 -3.98
N GLN A 179 -8.56 9.53 -5.05
CA GLN A 179 -8.25 8.73 -6.23
C GLN A 179 -6.82 9.02 -6.71
N LEU A 180 -6.06 7.95 -6.89
CA LEU A 180 -4.80 7.95 -7.62
C LEU A 180 -4.95 7.02 -8.81
N THR A 181 -4.53 7.45 -9.99
CA THR A 181 -4.28 6.57 -11.13
C THR A 181 -2.85 6.74 -11.63
N ALA A 182 -2.26 5.66 -12.12
CA ALA A 182 -0.96 5.65 -12.79
C ALA A 182 -0.87 4.43 -13.69
N ASP A 183 -0.14 4.50 -14.80
CA ASP A 183 0.16 3.30 -15.59
C ASP A 183 1.33 2.55 -14.96
N LEU A 184 1.15 1.24 -14.78
CA LEU A 184 2.13 0.32 -14.22
C LEU A 184 2.54 -0.70 -15.28
N GLN A 185 3.84 -0.89 -15.47
CA GLN A 185 4.44 -1.84 -16.39
C GLN A 185 5.39 -2.78 -15.65
N VAL A 186 5.44 -4.04 -16.09
CA VAL A 186 6.47 -4.99 -15.66
C VAL A 186 7.65 -4.90 -16.63
N ASP A 187 8.82 -4.57 -16.10
CA ASP A 187 10.10 -4.68 -16.81
C ASP A 187 10.83 -5.91 -16.28
N MET A 188 10.89 -6.95 -17.08
CA MET A 188 11.37 -8.27 -16.71
C MET A 188 12.78 -8.49 -17.26
N SER A 189 13.66 -9.06 -16.45
CA SER A 189 15.00 -9.50 -16.83
C SER A 189 15.15 -10.99 -16.59
N ILE A 190 15.30 -11.77 -17.66
CA ILE A 190 15.59 -13.21 -17.61
C ILE A 190 17.10 -13.43 -17.54
N SER A 191 17.52 -14.40 -16.73
CA SER A 191 18.91 -14.84 -16.59
C SER A 191 19.53 -15.22 -17.93
N ALA A 192 20.84 -15.01 -18.06
CA ALA A 192 21.61 -15.49 -19.21
C ALA A 192 21.59 -17.03 -19.27
N LEU A 193 21.56 -17.63 -20.47
CA LEU A 193 21.50 -19.09 -20.63
C LEU A 193 22.66 -19.83 -19.97
N LYS A 194 23.86 -19.22 -19.92
CA LYS A 194 25.01 -19.80 -19.18
C LYS A 194 24.74 -20.04 -17.69
N ASN A 195 23.75 -19.34 -17.12
CA ASN A 195 23.33 -19.42 -15.72
C ASN A 195 21.90 -20.02 -15.58
N LEU A 196 21.22 -20.31 -16.69
CA LEU A 196 19.85 -20.79 -16.73
C LEU A 196 19.72 -21.88 -17.79
N THR A 197 19.72 -23.11 -17.32
CA THR A 197 19.54 -24.31 -18.14
C THR A 197 18.07 -24.44 -18.52
N VAL A 198 17.81 -24.47 -19.84
CA VAL A 198 16.46 -24.61 -20.43
C VAL A 198 16.43 -25.92 -21.23
N THR A 199 16.14 -27.03 -20.57
CA THR A 199 15.96 -28.35 -21.23
C THR A 199 14.49 -28.68 -21.49
N ASP A 200 13.61 -28.10 -20.68
CA ASP A 200 12.16 -28.30 -20.68
C ASP A 200 11.46 -26.95 -20.45
N ASP A 201 10.13 -26.95 -20.48
CA ASP A 201 9.34 -25.75 -20.22
C ASP A 201 9.58 -25.23 -18.78
N ILE A 202 9.99 -23.96 -18.67
CA ILE A 202 10.18 -23.27 -17.40
C ILE A 202 9.03 -22.28 -17.20
N THR A 203 8.31 -22.39 -16.10
CA THR A 203 7.26 -21.43 -15.75
C THR A 203 7.88 -20.18 -15.12
N ILE A 204 7.61 -19.02 -15.71
CA ILE A 204 7.92 -17.73 -15.09
C ILE A 204 6.86 -17.48 -14.00
N ASP A 205 7.27 -17.53 -12.74
CA ASP A 205 6.39 -17.41 -11.57
C ASP A 205 6.75 -16.16 -10.75
N GLY A 206 6.42 -14.99 -11.31
CA GLY A 206 6.52 -13.71 -10.60
C GLY A 206 5.25 -13.41 -9.82
N ALA A 207 5.37 -13.11 -8.52
CA ALA A 207 4.23 -12.77 -7.68
C ALA A 207 4.58 -11.64 -6.71
N SER A 208 3.79 -10.56 -6.75
CA SER A 208 3.95 -9.40 -5.85
C SER A 208 2.63 -8.76 -5.51
N THR A 209 2.55 -8.14 -4.33
CA THR A 209 1.41 -7.33 -3.89
C THR A 209 1.77 -5.85 -3.89
N ILE A 210 0.84 -4.98 -4.27
CA ILE A 210 0.96 -3.53 -4.06
C ILE A 210 0.27 -3.20 -2.74
N GLU A 211 1.03 -2.68 -1.78
CA GLU A 211 0.54 -2.32 -0.46
C GLU A 211 0.27 -0.81 -0.36
N VAL A 212 -0.83 -0.48 0.31
CA VAL A 212 -1.14 0.88 0.75
C VAL A 212 -0.69 1.04 2.20
N SER A 213 0.19 2.00 2.45
CA SER A 213 0.61 2.43 3.78
C SER A 213 -0.08 3.74 4.13
N TYR A 214 -0.87 3.76 5.20
CA TYR A 214 -1.53 4.97 5.68
C TYR A 214 -0.55 5.84 6.48
N LEU A 215 -0.65 7.17 6.33
CA LEU A 215 0.27 8.16 6.90
C LEU A 215 -0.39 9.02 7.98
#